data_AF-W6UU05-F1
#
_entry.id   AF-W6UU05-F1
#
_cell.length_a   1.000
_cell.length_b   1.000
_cell.length_c   1.000
_cell.angle_alpha   90.00
_cell.angle_beta   90.00
_cell.angle_gamma   90.00
#
_symmetry.space_group_name_H-M   'P 1'
#
loop_
_entity.id
_entity.type
_entity.pdbx_description
1 polymer ?
#
loop_
_entity_poly.entity_id
_entity_poly.type
_entity_poly.pdbx_seq_one_letter_code
_entity_poly.pdbx_strand_id
1 'polypeptide(L)'
;MSPTRHLKCSMDDPATTLIHMISQALSPTKQEDSNASKQVNSPKEVADRVDALKTLFKKRASIHSEYLKELYALEFKYARLYAPIYLQQRAIVTGKDVEEMEEDEPLANPKTLGDAELDVSLNCAPEMDMEILQYLEGIRYSFSKKLSSPGFRLVFMFKQNPFFKDIVLMKQFSLKFIDQCEDLNEFGPTKVTSTKASQIDWTSSHEPTGDVAVPPKDSFFNLFRDLQPDALDTPEYVQMMEDYDICVYIRDRVLPYAVYWYTGEVMQA
;
A
#
# COMPACT_ATOMS: atom_id res chain seq x y z
N MET A 1 5.23 4.86 -12.91
CA MET A 1 5.38 3.54 -13.56
C MET A 1 4.61 2.55 -12.70
N SER A 2 3.67 1.83 -13.29
CA SER A 2 2.57 1.15 -12.57
C SER A 2 3.02 0.10 -11.55
N PRO A 3 2.31 -0.06 -10.42
CA PRO A 3 2.57 -1.16 -9.50
C PRO A 3 1.97 -2.45 -10.07
N THR A 4 2.72 -3.52 -9.91
CA THR A 4 2.35 -4.90 -10.19
C THR A 4 1.04 -5.22 -9.47
N ARG A 5 -0.02 -5.54 -10.23
CA ARG A 5 -1.28 -6.07 -9.69
C ARG A 5 -0.95 -7.31 -8.86
N HIS A 6 -1.21 -7.26 -7.55
CA HIS A 6 -1.29 -8.48 -6.75
C HIS A 6 -2.57 -9.21 -7.16
N LEU A 7 -2.42 -10.29 -7.92
CA LEU A 7 -3.53 -11.12 -8.36
C LEU A 7 -4.21 -11.76 -7.14
N LYS A 8 -5.30 -11.15 -6.68
CA LYS A 8 -6.50 -11.91 -6.32
C LYS A 8 -6.96 -12.54 -7.63
N CYS A 9 -6.81 -13.86 -7.75
CA CYS A 9 -7.15 -14.61 -8.96
C CYS A 9 -8.67 -14.54 -9.20
N SER A 10 -9.14 -13.49 -9.86
CA SER A 10 -10.45 -13.43 -10.50
C SER A 10 -10.23 -13.75 -11.97
N MET A 11 -11.02 -14.67 -12.53
CA MET A 11 -10.95 -15.05 -13.95
C MET A 11 -11.23 -13.89 -14.92
N ASP A 12 -11.58 -12.70 -14.42
CA ASP A 12 -11.93 -11.52 -15.20
C ASP A 12 -10.79 -10.51 -15.42
N ASP A 13 -9.55 -10.75 -14.96
CA ASP A 13 -8.41 -9.86 -15.26
C ASP A 13 -7.78 -10.18 -16.63
N PRO A 14 -7.79 -9.25 -17.62
CA PRO A 14 -7.29 -9.51 -18.97
C PRO A 14 -5.81 -9.95 -19.01
N ALA A 15 -4.99 -9.49 -18.06
CA ALA A 15 -3.59 -9.89 -17.97
C ALA A 15 -3.47 -11.35 -17.49
N THR A 16 -4.25 -11.75 -16.48
CA THR A 16 -4.35 -13.12 -16.00
C THR A 16 -4.84 -14.07 -17.10
N THR A 17 -5.87 -13.67 -17.85
CA THR A 17 -6.36 -14.44 -19.00
C THR A 17 -5.26 -14.61 -20.05
N LEU A 18 -4.53 -13.55 -20.38
CA LEU A 18 -3.41 -13.60 -21.33
C LEU A 18 -2.28 -14.52 -20.85
N ILE A 19 -1.88 -14.42 -19.58
CA ILE A 19 -0.87 -15.28 -18.98
C ILE A 19 -1.32 -16.75 -19.04
N HIS A 20 -2.59 -17.03 -18.76
CA HIS A 20 -3.15 -18.36 -18.85
C HIS A 20 -3.11 -18.90 -20.29
N MET A 21 -3.55 -18.11 -21.27
CA MET A 21 -3.49 -18.48 -22.69
C MET A 21 -2.06 -18.76 -23.16
N ILE A 22 -1.09 -17.91 -22.77
CA ILE A 22 0.32 -18.11 -23.08
C ILE A 22 0.83 -19.40 -22.44
N SER A 23 0.51 -19.64 -21.16
CA SER A 23 0.92 -20.85 -20.44
C SER A 23 0.36 -22.13 -21.08
N GLN A 24 -0.90 -22.11 -21.50
CA GLN A 24 -1.51 -23.22 -22.23
C GLN A 24 -0.82 -23.45 -23.59
N ALA A 25 -0.53 -22.39 -24.35
CA ALA A 25 0.13 -22.48 -25.65
C ALA A 25 1.59 -22.98 -25.56
N LEU A 26 2.28 -22.66 -24.47
CA LEU A 26 3.67 -23.05 -24.23
C LEU A 26 3.81 -24.41 -23.53
N SER A 27 2.73 -24.91 -22.92
CA SER A 27 2.72 -26.26 -22.33
C SER A 27 2.77 -27.31 -23.44
N PRO A 28 3.65 -28.31 -23.36
CA PRO A 28 3.69 -29.37 -24.37
C PRO A 28 2.32 -30.05 -24.42
N THR A 29 1.68 -30.02 -25.59
CA THR A 29 0.42 -30.72 -25.84
C THR A 29 0.63 -32.19 -25.49
N LYS A 30 -0.03 -32.66 -24.43
CA LYS A 30 -0.18 -34.09 -24.17
C LYS A 30 -0.88 -34.67 -25.38
N GLN A 31 -0.14 -35.32 -26.29
CA GLN A 31 -0.76 -36.35 -27.11
C GLN A 31 -1.32 -37.38 -26.14
N GLU A 32 -2.63 -37.60 -26.25
CA GLU A 32 -3.33 -38.64 -25.51
C GLU A 32 -2.73 -39.99 -25.84
N ASP A 33 -1.83 -40.47 -24.99
CA ASP A 33 -1.63 -41.89 -24.80
C ASP A 33 -1.68 -42.18 -23.30
N SER A 34 -2.59 -43.08 -22.96
CA SER A 34 -2.99 -43.45 -21.63
C SER A 34 -1.87 -44.15 -20.85
N ASN A 35 -1.92 -43.98 -19.52
CA ASN A 35 -1.18 -44.63 -18.43
C ASN A 35 0.09 -43.95 -17.87
N ALA A 36 -0.01 -43.76 -16.54
CA ALA A 36 1.02 -43.69 -15.52
C ALA A 36 1.84 -42.39 -15.40
N SER A 37 1.59 -41.71 -14.27
CA SER A 37 2.53 -40.91 -13.47
C SER A 37 3.99 -40.99 -13.90
N LYS A 38 4.44 -40.05 -14.74
CA LYS A 38 5.86 -39.82 -15.03
C LYS A 38 6.15 -38.34 -15.09
N GLN A 39 6.94 -37.89 -14.11
CA GLN A 39 7.81 -36.73 -14.17
C GLN A 39 8.39 -36.65 -15.58
N VAL A 40 8.08 -35.57 -16.32
CA VAL A 40 8.51 -35.41 -17.71
C VAL A 40 10.04 -35.37 -17.72
N ASN A 41 10.65 -36.49 -18.06
CA ASN A 41 12.09 -36.61 -18.23
C ASN A 41 12.43 -35.88 -19.53
N SER A 42 12.59 -34.56 -19.44
CA SER A 42 13.00 -33.74 -20.58
C SER A 42 14.37 -34.23 -21.06
N PRO A 43 14.61 -34.32 -22.39
CA PRO A 43 15.92 -34.69 -22.91
C PRO A 43 17.00 -33.81 -22.28
N LYS A 44 18.16 -34.38 -21.97
CA LYS A 44 19.28 -33.65 -21.31
C LYS A 44 19.55 -32.28 -21.95
N GLU A 45 19.48 -32.21 -23.28
CA GLU A 45 19.65 -30.98 -24.03
C GLU A 45 18.61 -29.89 -23.71
N VAL A 46 17.36 -30.27 -23.44
CA VAL A 46 16.30 -29.33 -23.02
C VAL A 46 16.55 -28.85 -21.60
N ALA A 47 16.95 -29.74 -20.70
CA ALA A 47 17.31 -29.37 -19.33
C ALA A 47 18.50 -28.38 -19.31
N ASP A 48 19.55 -28.66 -20.09
CA ASP A 48 20.72 -27.80 -20.23
C ASP A 48 20.34 -26.39 -20.75
N ARG A 49 19.42 -26.32 -21.73
CA ARG A 49 18.89 -25.04 -22.23
C ARG A 49 18.08 -24.28 -21.16
N VAL A 50 17.27 -24.98 -20.38
CA VAL A 50 16.49 -24.38 -19.28
C VAL A 50 17.42 -23.80 -18.21
N ASP A 51 18.49 -24.50 -17.87
CA ASP A 51 19.47 -24.01 -16.87
C ASP A 51 20.27 -22.81 -17.38
N ALA A 52 20.61 -22.78 -18.68
CA ALA A 52 21.18 -21.59 -19.32
C ALA A 52 20.22 -20.38 -19.25
N LEU A 53 18.92 -20.60 -19.50
CA LEU A 53 17.89 -19.55 -19.40
C LEU A 53 17.73 -19.04 -17.96
N LYS A 54 17.71 -19.93 -16.96
CA LYS A 54 17.68 -19.54 -15.53
C LYS A 54 18.91 -18.70 -15.16
N THR A 55 20.08 -19.02 -15.71
CA THR A 55 21.31 -18.23 -15.49
C THR A 55 21.17 -16.82 -16.06
N LEU A 56 20.61 -16.67 -17.27
CA LEU A 56 20.33 -15.35 -17.86
C LEU A 56 19.29 -14.57 -17.05
N PHE A 57 18.25 -15.25 -16.56
CA PHE A 57 17.25 -14.64 -15.69
C PHE A 57 17.89 -14.06 -14.42
N LYS A 58 18.77 -14.82 -13.74
CA LYS A 58 19.50 -14.34 -12.55
C LYS A 58 20.33 -13.09 -12.84
N LYS A 59 20.99 -13.02 -14.00
CA LYS A 59 21.72 -11.82 -14.44
C LYS A 59 20.79 -10.62 -14.62
N ARG A 60 19.64 -10.80 -15.29
CA ARG A 60 18.64 -9.73 -15.45
C ARG A 60 18.08 -9.28 -14.11
N ALA A 61 17.74 -10.21 -13.22
CA ALA A 61 17.24 -9.94 -11.88
C ALA A 61 18.20 -9.05 -11.07
N SER A 62 19.49 -9.36 -11.10
CA SER A 62 20.53 -8.55 -10.44
C SER A 62 20.58 -7.13 -11.00
N ILE A 63 20.58 -6.94 -12.33
CA ILE A 63 20.55 -5.61 -12.95
C ILE A 63 19.27 -4.85 -12.55
N HIS A 64 18.13 -5.53 -12.54
CA HIS A 64 16.85 -4.91 -12.21
C HIS A 64 16.78 -4.49 -10.73
N SER A 65 17.39 -5.25 -9.83
CA SER A 65 17.50 -4.87 -8.41
C SER A 65 18.28 -3.56 -8.23
N GLU A 66 19.39 -3.37 -8.95
CA GLU A 66 20.12 -2.09 -8.94
C GLU A 66 19.30 -0.94 -9.53
N TYR A 67 18.61 -1.17 -10.65
CA TYR A 67 17.67 -0.20 -11.21
C TYR A 67 16.62 0.27 -10.19
N LEU A 68 16.03 -0.65 -9.41
CA LEU A 68 15.03 -0.30 -8.40
C LEU A 68 15.62 0.50 -7.24
N LYS A 69 16.85 0.21 -6.82
CA LYS A 69 17.55 1.00 -5.80
C LYS A 69 17.82 2.42 -6.28
N GLU A 70 18.26 2.58 -7.53
CA GLU A 70 18.48 3.89 -8.14
C GLU A 70 17.16 4.66 -8.31
N LEU A 71 16.11 4.00 -8.79
CA LEU A 71 14.77 4.58 -8.90
C LEU A 71 14.27 5.06 -7.54
N TYR A 72 14.39 4.25 -6.50
CA TYR A 72 13.99 4.62 -5.15
C TYR A 72 14.79 5.81 -4.61
N ALA A 73 16.10 5.85 -4.84
CA ALA A 73 16.92 7.00 -4.47
C ALA A 73 16.49 8.29 -5.20
N LEU A 74 16.08 8.16 -6.47
CA LEU A 74 15.51 9.25 -7.25
C LEU A 74 14.17 9.71 -6.69
N GLU A 75 13.26 8.79 -6.40
CA GLU A 75 11.95 9.08 -5.79
C GLU A 75 12.12 9.76 -4.42
N PHE A 76 13.03 9.26 -3.58
CA PHE A 76 13.38 9.90 -2.31
C PHE A 76 13.87 11.34 -2.50
N LYS A 77 14.76 11.58 -3.48
CA LYS A 77 15.27 12.92 -3.79
C LYS A 77 14.12 13.86 -4.20
N TYR A 78 13.27 13.45 -5.13
CA TYR A 78 12.20 14.30 -5.66
C TYR A 78 11.06 14.50 -4.66
N ALA A 79 10.74 13.51 -3.83
CA ALA A 79 9.78 13.69 -2.74
C ALA A 79 10.19 14.84 -1.80
N ARG A 80 11.49 14.99 -1.51
CA ARG A 80 12.01 16.11 -0.71
C ARG A 80 11.93 17.46 -1.43
N LEU A 81 12.03 17.47 -2.76
CA LEU A 81 11.86 18.70 -3.56
C LEU A 81 10.39 19.11 -3.65
N TYR A 82 9.47 18.15 -3.64
CA TYR A 82 8.03 18.41 -3.66
C TYR A 82 7.47 18.79 -2.28
N ALA A 83 8.07 18.30 -1.19
CA ALA A 83 7.65 18.60 0.18
C ALA A 83 7.38 20.09 0.47
N PRO A 84 8.26 21.06 0.14
CA PRO A 84 7.98 22.47 0.37
C PRO A 84 6.81 23.01 -0.48
N ILE A 85 6.55 22.44 -1.66
CA ILE A 85 5.40 22.81 -2.50
C ILE A 85 4.10 22.32 -1.85
N TYR A 86 4.08 21.07 -1.37
CA TYR A 86 2.92 20.54 -0.64
C TYR A 86 2.67 21.25 0.68
N LEU A 87 3.72 21.72 1.35
CA LEU A 87 3.62 22.61 2.50
C LEU A 87 2.89 23.91 2.10
N GLN A 88 3.35 24.61 1.06
CA GLN A 88 2.68 25.82 0.56
C GLN A 88 1.22 25.58 0.15
N GLN A 89 0.91 24.45 -0.49
CA GLN A 89 -0.46 24.09 -0.82
C GLN A 89 -1.34 23.95 0.43
N ARG A 90 -0.83 23.30 1.49
CA ARG A 90 -1.53 23.21 2.78
C ARG A 90 -1.77 24.59 3.40
N ALA A 91 -0.79 25.51 3.33
CA ALA A 91 -0.98 26.90 3.78
C ALA A 91 -2.17 27.55 3.08
N ILE A 92 -2.21 27.46 1.75
CA ILE A 92 -3.28 28.05 0.94
C ILE A 92 -4.64 27.44 1.30
N VAL A 93 -4.71 26.11 1.43
CA VAL A 93 -5.95 25.41 1.77
C VAL A 93 -6.46 25.77 3.17
N THR A 94 -5.56 25.95 4.13
CA THR A 94 -5.91 26.25 5.53
C THR A 94 -6.03 27.74 5.83
N GLY A 95 -5.59 28.61 4.92
CA GLY A 95 -5.49 30.06 5.14
C GLY A 95 -4.44 30.47 6.18
N LYS A 96 -3.50 29.57 6.52
CA LYS A 96 -2.43 29.78 7.49
C LYS A 96 -1.13 30.15 6.79
N ASP A 97 -0.24 30.84 7.49
CA ASP A 97 1.10 31.13 6.98
C ASP A 97 2.00 29.89 7.00
N VAL A 98 2.99 29.86 6.11
CA VAL A 98 3.93 28.71 6.00
C VAL A 98 4.76 28.53 7.26
N GLU A 99 5.08 29.63 7.94
CA GLU A 99 5.85 29.64 9.19
C GLU A 99 5.07 29.04 10.37
N GLU A 100 3.73 29.02 10.30
CA GLU A 100 2.85 28.43 11.31
C GLU A 100 2.63 26.93 11.11
N MET A 101 3.15 26.35 10.02
CA MET A 101 3.06 24.92 9.77
C MET A 101 4.29 24.19 10.30
N GLU A 102 4.12 23.50 11.42
CA GLU A 102 5.16 22.67 12.02
C GLU A 102 5.63 21.55 11.06
N GLU A 103 6.92 21.19 11.13
CA GLU A 103 7.38 19.89 10.66
C GLU A 103 6.84 18.84 11.63
N ASP A 104 5.64 18.34 11.35
CA ASP A 104 4.95 17.32 12.16
C ASP A 104 5.76 16.01 12.19
N GLU A 105 6.69 15.88 13.14
CA GLU A 105 7.27 14.59 13.57
C GLU A 105 6.18 13.81 14.32
N PRO A 106 5.95 12.51 14.01
CA PRO A 106 4.89 11.74 14.64
C PRO A 106 5.09 11.64 16.15
N LEU A 107 4.14 12.17 16.92
CA LEU A 107 4.07 12.02 18.37
C LEU A 107 4.02 10.53 18.74
N ALA A 108 4.92 10.12 19.64
CA ALA A 108 4.93 8.79 20.23
C ALA A 108 3.91 8.72 21.38
N ASN A 109 2.83 7.96 21.16
CA ASN A 109 1.83 7.38 22.07
C ASN A 109 1.54 8.08 23.43
N PRO A 110 0.26 8.43 23.72
CA PRO A 110 -0.21 8.65 25.09
C PRO A 110 -0.82 7.38 25.71
N LYS A 111 -0.69 7.30 27.04
CA LYS A 111 -1.09 6.20 27.93
C LYS A 111 -2.59 6.25 28.29
N THR A 112 -3.12 5.08 28.59
CA THR A 112 -4.45 4.73 29.13
C THR A 112 -4.84 5.47 30.42
N LEU A 113 -6.10 5.93 30.55
CA LEU A 113 -6.92 5.82 31.78
C LEU A 113 -8.38 6.26 31.58
N GLY A 114 -9.33 5.47 32.11
CA GLY A 114 -10.48 5.99 32.88
C GLY A 114 -11.89 5.87 32.29
N ASP A 115 -12.63 4.88 32.77
CA ASP A 115 -14.06 4.55 32.66
C ASP A 115 -15.06 5.72 32.50
N ALA A 116 -16.07 5.55 31.64
CA ALA A 116 -17.50 5.84 31.92
C ALA A 116 -18.42 5.43 30.74
N GLU A 117 -19.56 4.81 31.10
CA GLU A 117 -20.67 4.37 30.24
C GLU A 117 -21.38 5.52 29.50
N LEU A 118 -21.82 5.28 28.25
CA LEU A 118 -23.21 5.47 27.80
C LEU A 118 -23.44 5.04 26.34
N ASP A 119 -24.59 4.40 26.16
CA ASP A 119 -25.22 3.80 24.97
C ASP A 119 -25.70 4.83 23.93
N VAL A 120 -25.45 4.58 22.63
CA VAL A 120 -26.46 4.58 21.54
C VAL A 120 -25.84 4.21 20.18
N SER A 121 -26.49 3.26 19.51
CA SER A 121 -26.22 2.64 18.20
C SER A 121 -26.39 3.56 16.98
N LEU A 122 -25.56 3.41 15.93
CA LEU A 122 -25.99 3.17 14.52
C LEU A 122 -24.84 3.11 13.49
N ASN A 123 -24.89 2.09 12.62
CA ASN A 123 -24.03 1.85 11.46
C ASN A 123 -23.97 3.04 10.49
N CYS A 124 -22.79 3.67 10.35
CA CYS A 124 -22.61 4.95 9.64
C CYS A 124 -21.35 5.01 8.77
N ALA A 125 -20.77 3.87 8.34
CA ALA A 125 -19.41 3.78 7.78
C ALA A 125 -19.04 4.88 6.76
N PRO A 126 -19.80 5.13 5.67
CA PRO A 126 -19.39 6.09 4.66
C PRO A 126 -19.74 7.55 5.04
N GLU A 127 -20.82 7.76 5.79
CA GLU A 127 -21.28 9.10 6.20
C GLU A 127 -20.39 9.66 7.31
N MET A 128 -20.09 8.85 8.32
CA MET A 128 -19.14 9.21 9.39
C MET A 128 -17.75 9.49 8.82
N ASP A 129 -17.26 8.68 7.88
CA ASP A 129 -15.97 8.91 7.24
C ASP A 129 -15.92 10.28 6.55
N MET A 130 -16.99 10.63 5.81
CA MET A 130 -17.09 11.93 5.16
C MET A 130 -17.11 13.08 6.18
N GLU A 131 -17.80 12.94 7.30
CA GLU A 131 -17.82 13.94 8.38
C GLU A 131 -16.44 14.14 9.00
N ILE A 132 -15.72 13.06 9.28
CA ILE A 132 -14.36 13.14 9.83
C ILE A 132 -13.40 13.77 8.81
N LEU A 133 -13.51 13.41 7.52
CA LEU A 133 -12.64 13.92 6.46
C LEU A 133 -12.79 15.43 6.23
N GLN A 134 -13.89 16.08 6.69
CA GLN A 134 -14.02 17.55 6.71
C GLN A 134 -13.01 18.25 7.63
N TYR A 135 -12.37 17.48 8.53
CA TYR A 135 -11.33 17.98 9.43
C TYR A 135 -9.93 17.77 8.87
N LEU A 136 -9.76 17.09 7.73
CA LEU A 136 -8.47 16.88 7.10
C LEU A 136 -7.92 18.20 6.53
N GLU A 137 -6.79 18.66 7.06
CA GLU A 137 -6.08 19.85 6.57
C GLU A 137 -5.08 19.52 5.45
N GLY A 138 -4.60 18.28 5.37
CA GLY A 138 -3.72 17.87 4.30
C GLY A 138 -3.16 16.47 4.45
N ILE A 139 -2.50 16.00 3.40
CA ILE A 139 -1.79 14.73 3.36
C ILE A 139 -0.37 14.99 2.84
N ARG A 140 0.63 14.37 3.47
CA ARG A 140 2.03 14.38 3.02
C ARG A 140 2.54 12.97 2.88
N TYR A 141 3.62 12.81 2.12
CA TYR A 141 4.33 11.55 2.04
C TYR A 141 5.84 11.74 2.14
N SER A 142 6.52 10.68 2.56
CA SER A 142 7.97 10.61 2.59
C SER A 142 8.44 9.19 2.34
N PHE A 143 9.67 9.07 1.85
CA PHE A 143 10.36 7.79 1.67
C PHE A 143 11.39 7.59 2.78
N SER A 144 11.62 6.34 3.19
CA SER A 144 12.73 5.98 4.06
C SER A 144 14.07 6.37 3.43
N LYS A 145 14.95 7.01 4.21
CA LYS A 145 16.30 7.35 3.74
C LYS A 145 17.19 6.11 3.57
N LYS A 146 16.89 5.02 4.29
CA LYS A 146 17.75 3.83 4.34
C LYS A 146 17.31 2.83 3.26
N LEU A 147 18.16 2.60 2.26
CA LEU A 147 17.95 1.55 1.25
C LEU A 147 17.95 0.12 1.84
N SER A 148 18.47 -0.08 3.05
CA SER A 148 18.38 -1.35 3.78
C SER A 148 17.01 -1.62 4.38
N SER A 149 16.16 -0.60 4.44
CA SER A 149 14.76 -0.66 4.88
C SER A 149 13.97 0.35 4.05
N PRO A 150 13.83 0.10 2.73
CA PRO A 150 13.09 0.97 1.85
C PRO A 150 11.62 0.93 2.24
N GLY A 151 10.87 1.94 1.84
CA GLY A 151 9.49 2.11 2.26
C GLY A 151 9.02 3.53 2.09
N PHE A 152 7.75 3.76 2.34
CA PHE A 152 7.19 5.10 2.35
C PHE A 152 6.13 5.22 3.44
N ARG A 153 5.84 6.46 3.81
CA ARG A 153 4.85 6.84 4.82
C ARG A 153 3.92 7.89 4.24
N LEU A 154 2.63 7.74 4.48
CA LEU A 154 1.64 8.80 4.39
C LEU A 154 1.35 9.36 5.78
N VAL A 155 1.19 10.68 5.86
CA VAL A 155 0.82 11.42 7.06
C VAL A 155 -0.41 12.25 6.74
N PHE A 156 -1.48 12.02 7.49
CA PHE A 156 -2.77 12.70 7.40
C PHE A 156 -2.86 13.67 8.57
N MET A 157 -3.01 14.96 8.27
CA MET A 157 -3.04 16.02 9.27
C MET A 157 -4.47 16.53 9.38
N PHE A 158 -5.05 16.46 10.57
CA PHE A 158 -6.40 16.90 10.89
C PHE A 158 -6.35 18.13 11.80
N LYS A 159 -7.33 19.03 11.65
CA LYS A 159 -7.62 20.03 12.67
C LYS A 159 -8.28 19.34 13.88
N GLN A 160 -8.30 20.03 15.02
CA GLN A 160 -9.03 19.55 16.20
C GLN A 160 -10.48 19.22 15.82
N ASN A 161 -10.93 18.03 16.20
CA ASN A 161 -12.20 17.46 15.77
C ASN A 161 -12.87 16.69 16.91
N PRO A 162 -14.19 16.48 16.85
CA PRO A 162 -14.92 15.79 17.92
C PRO A 162 -14.79 14.27 17.86
N PHE A 163 -14.12 13.68 16.87
CA PHE A 163 -14.14 12.23 16.63
C PHE A 163 -12.97 11.52 17.29
N PHE A 164 -11.77 12.09 17.25
CA PHE A 164 -10.57 11.54 17.89
C PHE A 164 -9.63 12.64 18.39
N LYS A 165 -8.76 12.31 19.35
CA LYS A 165 -7.79 13.26 19.92
C LYS A 165 -6.61 13.51 18.98
N ASP A 166 -6.23 12.51 18.20
CA ASP A 166 -5.04 12.55 17.33
C ASP A 166 -5.22 13.52 16.17
N ILE A 167 -4.43 14.57 16.11
CA ILE A 167 -4.43 15.49 14.96
C ILE A 167 -3.53 15.03 13.81
N VAL A 168 -2.78 13.94 13.99
CA VAL A 168 -1.88 13.38 12.98
C VAL A 168 -1.99 11.85 12.97
N LEU A 169 -2.44 11.29 11.84
CA LEU A 169 -2.47 9.84 11.60
C LEU A 169 -1.44 9.46 10.54
N MET A 170 -0.69 8.38 10.76
CA MET A 170 0.29 7.87 9.81
C MET A 170 0.00 6.44 9.36
N LYS A 171 0.34 6.13 8.11
CA LYS A 171 0.43 4.77 7.58
C LYS A 171 1.76 4.62 6.86
N GLN A 172 2.53 3.60 7.20
CA GLN A 172 3.87 3.35 6.68
C GLN A 172 3.99 1.91 6.21
N PHE A 173 4.65 1.71 5.06
CA PHE A 173 5.00 0.39 4.55
C PHE A 173 6.52 0.24 4.48
N SER A 174 7.01 -0.93 4.88
CA SER A 174 8.39 -1.35 4.70
C SER A 174 8.47 -2.33 3.54
N LEU A 175 9.45 -2.13 2.66
CA LEU A 175 9.64 -2.89 1.44
C LEU A 175 10.95 -3.69 1.48
N LYS A 176 11.05 -4.69 0.62
CA LYS A 176 12.30 -5.39 0.31
C LYS A 176 12.45 -5.51 -1.20
N PHE A 177 13.59 -5.10 -1.73
CA PHE A 177 13.97 -5.40 -3.10
C PHE A 177 14.40 -6.86 -3.18
N ILE A 178 13.83 -7.60 -4.13
CA ILE A 178 14.11 -9.03 -4.30
C ILE A 178 15.09 -9.19 -5.46
N ASP A 179 16.18 -9.89 -5.20
CA ASP A 179 17.21 -10.25 -6.17
C ASP A 179 17.37 -11.77 -6.33
N GLN A 180 16.66 -12.57 -5.53
CA GLN A 180 16.68 -14.04 -5.59
C GLN A 180 15.59 -14.59 -6.52
N CYS A 181 15.95 -15.57 -7.35
CA CYS A 181 15.17 -16.02 -8.48
C CYS A 181 13.84 -16.69 -8.08
N GLU A 182 13.86 -17.43 -6.99
CA GLU A 182 12.75 -18.20 -6.47
C GLU A 182 11.67 -17.26 -5.90
N ASP A 183 12.09 -16.25 -5.14
CA ASP A 183 11.22 -15.23 -4.56
C ASP A 183 10.62 -14.29 -5.63
N LEU A 184 11.34 -14.03 -6.72
CA LEU A 184 10.86 -13.17 -7.82
C LEU A 184 9.60 -13.70 -8.49
N ASN A 185 9.43 -15.02 -8.55
CA ASN A 185 8.25 -15.63 -9.15
C ASN A 185 6.99 -15.40 -8.30
N GLU A 186 7.15 -15.31 -6.98
CA GLU A 186 6.05 -15.18 -6.04
C GLU A 186 5.68 -13.72 -5.77
N PHE A 187 6.68 -12.84 -5.61
CA PHE A 187 6.47 -11.46 -5.17
C PHE A 187 6.79 -10.41 -6.24
N GLY A 188 7.37 -10.81 -7.36
CA GLY A 188 8.00 -9.87 -8.27
C GLY A 188 9.22 -9.18 -7.63
N PRO A 189 9.66 -8.04 -8.17
CA PRO A 189 10.95 -7.46 -7.81
C PRO A 189 10.93 -6.61 -6.53
N THR A 190 9.76 -6.38 -5.94
CA THR A 190 9.60 -5.65 -4.68
C THR A 190 8.49 -6.28 -3.87
N LYS A 191 8.75 -6.54 -2.58
CA LYS A 191 7.80 -7.12 -1.64
C LYS A 191 7.48 -6.16 -0.50
N VAL A 192 6.20 -6.05 -0.14
CA VAL A 192 5.78 -5.43 1.12
C VAL A 192 6.08 -6.39 2.26
N THR A 193 6.89 -5.94 3.22
CA THR A 193 7.37 -6.78 4.34
C THR A 193 6.63 -6.53 5.64
N SER A 194 6.19 -5.29 5.86
CA SER A 194 5.41 -4.93 7.04
C SER A 194 4.72 -3.60 6.84
N THR A 195 3.72 -3.33 7.67
CA THR A 195 3.06 -2.04 7.78
C THR A 195 3.12 -1.55 9.23
N LYS A 196 3.08 -0.23 9.41
CA LYS A 196 2.91 0.44 10.71
C LYS A 196 1.91 1.57 10.55
N ALA A 197 0.96 1.67 11.47
CA ALA A 197 -0.03 2.74 11.46
C ALA A 197 -0.12 3.45 12.83
N SER A 198 -0.64 4.67 12.84
CA SER A 198 -1.10 5.31 14.07
C SER A 198 -2.32 4.58 14.61
N GLN A 199 -2.34 4.34 15.92
CA GLN A 199 -3.59 3.97 16.59
C GLN A 199 -4.45 5.22 16.71
N ILE A 200 -5.75 5.10 16.45
CA ILE A 200 -6.70 6.20 16.58
C ILE A 200 -7.30 6.17 18.00
N ASP A 201 -7.12 7.25 18.76
CA ASP A 201 -7.78 7.51 20.04
C ASP A 201 -9.15 8.14 19.81
N TRP A 202 -10.13 7.28 19.49
CA TRP A 202 -11.52 7.65 19.30
C TRP A 202 -12.11 8.26 20.58
N THR A 203 -12.94 9.28 20.41
CA THR A 203 -13.73 9.82 21.51
C THR A 203 -14.92 8.91 21.81
N SER A 204 -15.36 8.89 23.08
CA SER A 204 -16.46 8.05 23.55
C SER A 204 -17.80 8.30 22.84
N SER A 205 -17.97 9.43 22.16
CA SER A 205 -19.18 9.75 21.39
C SER A 205 -19.25 9.06 20.02
N HIS A 206 -18.14 8.50 19.52
CA HIS A 206 -18.03 7.96 18.16
C HIS A 206 -17.33 6.60 18.10
N GLU A 207 -17.24 5.86 19.20
CA GLU A 207 -16.76 4.47 19.14
C GLU A 207 -17.63 3.67 18.17
N PRO A 208 -17.03 2.99 17.18
CA PRO A 208 -17.74 2.06 16.32
C PRO A 208 -18.29 0.92 17.19
N THR A 209 -19.62 0.84 17.30
CA THR A 209 -20.32 -0.08 18.21
C THR A 209 -19.95 -1.57 18.02
N GLY A 210 -19.45 -2.20 19.09
CA GLY A 210 -19.50 -3.66 19.30
C GLY A 210 -18.18 -4.32 19.69
N ASP A 211 -17.91 -4.43 21.01
CA ASP A 211 -16.88 -5.25 21.69
C ASP A 211 -15.42 -5.22 21.20
N VAL A 212 -15.09 -4.45 20.17
CA VAL A 212 -13.72 -4.08 19.82
C VAL A 212 -13.80 -2.68 19.21
N ALA A 213 -12.89 -1.78 19.61
CA ALA A 213 -12.70 -0.45 19.04
C ALA A 213 -12.30 -0.51 17.54
N VAL A 214 -13.21 -0.96 16.67
CA VAL A 214 -12.94 -1.28 15.25
C VAL A 214 -13.90 -0.50 14.38
N PRO A 215 -13.41 0.44 13.54
CA PRO A 215 -14.23 1.19 12.58
C PRO A 215 -15.21 0.26 11.84
N PRO A 216 -16.38 0.76 11.41
CA PRO A 216 -17.29 -0.04 10.60
C PRO A 216 -16.52 -0.72 9.45
N LYS A 217 -16.89 -1.94 9.07
CA LYS A 217 -16.09 -2.79 8.17
C LYS A 217 -15.59 -2.10 6.89
N ASP A 218 -16.37 -1.17 6.36
CA ASP A 218 -16.08 -0.45 5.11
C ASP A 218 -15.56 0.98 5.33
N SER A 219 -15.15 1.33 6.55
CA SER A 219 -14.59 2.65 6.87
C SER A 219 -13.16 2.80 6.34
N PHE A 220 -12.88 3.96 5.74
CA PHE A 220 -11.55 4.44 5.38
C PHE A 220 -10.57 4.38 6.57
N PHE A 221 -11.03 4.65 7.79
CA PHE A 221 -10.16 4.66 8.97
C PHE A 221 -9.67 3.26 9.37
N ASN A 222 -10.21 2.18 8.78
CA ASN A 222 -9.61 0.86 8.85
C ASN A 222 -8.21 0.82 8.22
N LEU A 223 -7.84 1.79 7.38
CA LEU A 223 -6.49 1.96 6.87
C LEU A 223 -5.46 2.08 8.01
N PHE A 224 -5.85 2.57 9.18
CA PHE A 224 -4.94 2.81 10.31
C PHE A 224 -4.88 1.64 11.31
N ARG A 225 -5.51 0.50 11.00
CA ARG A 225 -5.41 -0.68 11.86
C ARG A 225 -4.01 -1.28 11.86
N ASP A 226 -3.62 -1.86 13.00
CA ASP A 226 -2.39 -2.64 13.08
C ASP A 226 -2.59 -3.97 12.36
N LEU A 227 -1.67 -4.31 11.45
CA LEU A 227 -1.71 -5.52 10.66
C LEU A 227 -0.37 -6.23 10.81
N GLN A 228 -0.44 -7.44 11.37
CA GLN A 228 0.71 -8.33 11.56
C GLN A 228 0.38 -9.67 10.87
N PRO A 229 0.49 -9.74 9.53
CA PRO A 229 0.18 -10.98 8.81
C PRO A 229 1.22 -12.07 9.12
N ASP A 230 0.75 -13.23 9.57
CA ASP A 230 1.61 -14.38 9.87
C ASP A 230 2.07 -15.12 8.59
N ALA A 231 1.24 -15.08 7.53
CA ALA A 231 1.51 -15.71 6.24
C ALA A 231 0.86 -14.94 5.07
N LEU A 232 1.23 -15.29 3.84
CA LEU A 232 0.90 -14.55 2.62
C LEU A 232 -0.53 -14.78 2.13
N ASP A 233 -1.15 -15.88 2.53
CA ASP A 233 -2.51 -16.28 2.21
C ASP A 233 -3.53 -15.86 3.29
N THR A 234 -3.05 -15.16 4.33
CA THR A 234 -3.92 -14.66 5.40
C THR A 234 -4.80 -13.51 4.94
N PRO A 235 -6.04 -13.38 5.46
CA PRO A 235 -6.88 -12.21 5.23
C PRO A 235 -6.17 -10.90 5.63
N GLU A 236 -5.35 -10.90 6.68
CA GLU A 236 -4.56 -9.72 7.06
C GLU A 236 -3.55 -9.31 6.00
N TYR A 237 -2.87 -10.26 5.35
CA TYR A 237 -1.93 -9.96 4.27
C TYR A 237 -2.66 -9.39 3.05
N VAL A 238 -3.80 -9.98 2.69
CA VAL A 238 -4.65 -9.48 1.60
C VAL A 238 -5.05 -8.03 1.87
N GLN A 239 -5.49 -7.71 3.09
CA GLN A 239 -5.77 -6.33 3.45
C GLN A 239 -4.50 -5.46 3.35
N MET A 240 -3.37 -5.90 3.90
CA MET A 240 -2.14 -5.09 3.88
C MET A 240 -1.78 -4.68 2.44
N MET A 241 -2.03 -5.55 1.47
CA MET A 241 -1.82 -5.25 0.06
C MET A 241 -2.87 -4.30 -0.52
N GLU A 242 -4.15 -4.44 -0.15
CA GLU A 242 -5.21 -3.49 -0.52
C GLU A 242 -4.91 -2.08 0.06
N ASP A 243 -4.52 -1.99 1.33
CA ASP A 243 -4.08 -0.75 1.97
C ASP A 243 -2.86 -0.14 1.26
N TYR A 244 -1.90 -0.98 0.86
CA TYR A 244 -0.72 -0.56 0.12
C TYR A 244 -1.11 0.07 -1.23
N ASP A 245 -2.00 -0.57 -1.98
CA ASP A 245 -2.46 -0.08 -3.28
C ASP A 245 -3.22 1.26 -3.14
N ILE A 246 -4.08 1.39 -2.13
CA ILE A 246 -4.76 2.67 -1.82
C ILE A 246 -3.72 3.76 -1.50
N CYS A 247 -2.72 3.47 -0.66
CA CYS A 247 -1.71 4.46 -0.29
C CYS A 247 -0.82 4.85 -1.48
N VAL A 248 -0.47 3.90 -2.35
CA VAL A 248 0.24 4.18 -3.60
C VAL A 248 -0.61 5.05 -4.52
N TYR A 249 -1.90 4.78 -4.62
CA TYR A 249 -2.82 5.60 -5.42
C TYR A 249 -2.92 7.03 -4.87
N ILE A 250 -3.06 7.21 -3.56
CA ILE A 250 -3.05 8.53 -2.94
C ILE A 250 -1.74 9.27 -3.27
N ARG A 251 -0.59 8.61 -3.07
CA ARG A 251 0.74 9.19 -3.31
C ARG A 251 0.96 9.60 -4.77
N ASP A 252 0.59 8.75 -5.72
CA ASP A 252 1.00 8.89 -7.13
C ASP A 252 -0.09 9.54 -8.00
N ARG A 253 -1.36 9.48 -7.58
CA ARG A 253 -2.51 9.93 -8.38
C ARG A 253 -3.33 11.01 -7.71
N VAL A 254 -3.46 11.00 -6.39
CA VAL A 254 -4.26 12.02 -5.69
C VAL A 254 -3.40 13.25 -5.40
N LEU A 255 -2.29 13.08 -4.66
CA LEU A 255 -1.47 14.20 -4.19
C LEU A 255 -0.92 15.10 -5.30
N PRO A 256 -0.33 14.57 -6.40
CA PRO A 256 0.25 15.44 -7.43
C PRO A 256 -0.81 16.25 -8.20
N TYR A 257 -2.07 15.83 -8.14
CA TYR A 257 -3.19 16.38 -8.92
C TYR A 257 -4.34 16.83 -8.02
N ALA A 258 -4.08 17.09 -6.72
CA ALA A 258 -5.14 17.32 -5.73
C ALA A 258 -6.10 18.45 -6.11
N VAL A 259 -5.60 19.52 -6.73
CA VAL A 259 -6.42 20.63 -7.23
C VAL A 259 -7.41 20.18 -8.31
N TYR A 260 -7.02 19.27 -9.21
CA TYR A 260 -7.89 18.78 -10.27
C TYR A 260 -8.92 17.76 -9.77
N TRP A 261 -8.58 17.02 -8.71
CA TRP A 261 -9.57 16.22 -7.97
C TRP A 261 -10.61 17.12 -7.31
N TYR A 262 -10.17 18.23 -6.72
CA TYR A 262 -11.05 19.22 -6.10
C TYR A 262 -11.96 19.93 -7.12
N THR A 263 -11.42 20.35 -8.27
CA THR A 263 -12.22 21.02 -9.32
C THR A 263 -13.05 20.05 -10.16
N GLY A 264 -12.83 18.73 -10.02
CA GLY A 264 -13.52 17.69 -10.77
C GLY A 264 -12.99 17.46 -12.19
N GLU A 265 -11.89 18.12 -12.58
CA GLU A 265 -11.28 18.00 -13.91
C GLU A 265 -10.73 16.60 -14.20
N VAL A 266 -10.31 15.85 -13.18
CA VAL A 266 -9.81 14.46 -13.37
C VAL A 266 -10.92 13.50 -13.80
N MET A 267 -12.17 13.75 -13.43
CA MET A 267 -13.31 12.87 -13.75
C MET A 267 -13.87 13.07 -15.16
N GLN A 268 -13.45 14.14 -15.84
CA GLN A 268 -13.92 14.51 -17.18
C GLN A 268 -12.97 14.06 -18.30
N ALA A 269 -11.81 13.47 -17.96
CA ALA A 269 -10.77 13.02 -18.87
C ALA A 269 -10.79 11.49 -19.06
#